data_AF-A0A8D8ZR24-F1
#
_entry.id   AF-A0A8D8ZR24-F1
#
_cell.length_a   1.000
_cell.length_b   1.000
_cell.length_c   1.000
_cell.angle_alpha   90.00
_cell.angle_beta   90.00
_cell.angle_gamma   90.00
#
_symmetry.space_group_name_H-M   'P 1'
#
loop_
_entity.id
_entity.type
_entity.pdbx_description
1 polymer ?
#
loop_
_entity_poly.entity_id
_entity_poly.type
_entity_poly.pdbx_seq_one_letter_code
_entity_poly.pdbx_strand_id
1 'polypeptide(L)'
;MGGGMISTPDVLLQAMIKRSLAESGCPGHILDELMHNSHERNWPQGLSSLETRQNNRRQYENYVCKRIPSKQAVVVLLCDNQHLPEDMISAPGLVMIFAHGIE
;
A
#
# COMPACT_ATOMS: atom_id res chain seq x y z
N MET A 1 3.18 12.18 -0.53
CA MET A 1 2.76 11.35 -1.67
C MET A 1 1.80 12.13 -2.56
N GLY A 2 2.18 12.48 -3.80
CA GLY A 2 1.37 13.31 -4.70
C GLY A 2 0.82 12.58 -5.94
N GLY A 3 1.16 11.30 -6.13
CA GLY A 3 0.77 10.50 -7.28
C GLY A 3 -0.70 10.10 -7.30
N GLY A 4 -1.28 9.92 -8.49
CA GLY A 4 -2.58 9.28 -8.64
C GLY A 4 -2.53 7.85 -8.09
N MET A 5 -2.99 7.68 -6.85
CA MET A 5 -3.04 6.38 -6.17
C MET A 5 -4.02 5.46 -6.91
N ILE A 6 -3.53 4.28 -7.31
CA ILE A 6 -4.31 3.24 -7.98
C ILE A 6 -4.93 2.38 -6.89
N SER A 7 -6.22 2.59 -6.61
CA SER A 7 -6.93 1.87 -5.55
C SER A 7 -7.60 0.57 -5.99
N THR A 8 -7.77 0.39 -7.30
CA THR A 8 -8.32 -0.82 -7.92
C THR A 8 -7.31 -1.39 -8.93
N PRO A 9 -6.13 -1.87 -8.50
CA PRO A 9 -5.14 -2.41 -9.41
C PRO A 9 -5.66 -3.70 -10.07
N ASP A 10 -5.49 -3.81 -11.39
CA ASP A 10 -5.87 -5.01 -12.13
C ASP A 10 -4.96 -6.20 -11.79
N VAL A 11 -5.35 -7.39 -12.25
CA VAL A 11 -4.64 -8.65 -11.95
C VAL A 11 -3.20 -8.63 -12.45
N LEU A 12 -2.95 -8.02 -13.62
CA LEU A 12 -1.62 -7.97 -14.22
C LEU A 12 -0.69 -7.07 -13.39
N LEU A 13 -1.19 -5.91 -12.97
CA LEU A 13 -0.47 -4.97 -12.11
C LEU A 13 -0.18 -5.60 -10.75
N GLN A 14 -1.17 -6.25 -10.12
CA GLN A 14 -0.95 -6.98 -8.88
C GLN A 14 0.12 -8.07 -9.04
N ALA A 15 0.09 -8.86 -10.11
CA ALA A 15 1.08 -9.89 -10.37
C ALA A 15 2.50 -9.31 -10.54
N MET A 16 2.63 -8.18 -11.24
CA MET A 16 3.92 -7.49 -11.39
C MET A 16 4.48 -6.99 -10.06
N ILE A 17 3.64 -6.39 -9.21
CA ILE A 17 4.06 -5.91 -7.89
C ILE A 17 4.41 -7.07 -6.96
N LYS A 18 3.59 -8.12 -6.96
CA LYS A 18 3.83 -9.36 -6.19
C LYS A 18 5.19 -9.96 -6.53
N ARG A 19 5.51 -10.05 -7.83
CA ARG A 19 6.80 -10.57 -8.29
C ARG A 19 7.98 -9.73 -7.77
N SER A 20 7.92 -8.42 -7.89
CA SER A 20 9.01 -7.53 -7.43
C SER A 20 9.20 -7.58 -5.91
N LEU A 21 8.12 -7.76 -5.15
CA LEU A 21 8.20 -7.96 -3.70
C LEU A 21 8.80 -9.32 -3.31
N ALA A 22 8.47 -10.37 -4.05
CA ALA A 22 9.09 -11.68 -3.87
C ALA A 22 10.60 -11.62 -4.15
N GLU A 23 10.98 -10.96 -5.24
CA GLU A 23 12.39 -10.75 -5.63
C GLU A 23 13.16 -9.90 -4.60
N SER A 24 12.49 -9.03 -3.84
CA SER A 24 13.11 -8.29 -2.72
C SER A 24 13.25 -9.10 -1.42
N GLY A 25 12.90 -10.39 -1.42
CA GLY A 25 13.03 -11.28 -0.27
C GLY A 25 11.85 -11.27 0.71
N CYS A 26 10.67 -10.79 0.29
CA CYS A 26 9.46 -10.84 1.12
C CYS A 26 9.03 -12.30 1.37
N PRO A 27 8.75 -12.72 2.62
CA PRO A 27 8.25 -14.07 2.90
C PRO A 27 6.94 -14.35 2.18
N GLY A 28 6.78 -15.57 1.63
CA GLY A 28 5.62 -15.92 0.80
C GLY A 28 4.26 -15.77 1.48
N HIS A 29 4.15 -16.13 2.77
CA HIS A 29 2.89 -15.98 3.53
C HIS A 29 2.49 -14.51 3.71
N ILE A 30 3.44 -13.64 4.07
CA ILE A 30 3.22 -12.19 4.19
C ILE A 30 2.93 -11.56 2.83
N LEU A 31 3.60 -12.03 1.77
CA LEU A 31 3.43 -11.51 0.42
C LEU A 31 1.98 -11.61 -0.05
N ASP A 32 1.33 -12.76 0.14
CA ASP A 32 -0.05 -12.96 -0.28
C ASP A 32 -1.01 -12.05 0.48
N GLU A 33 -0.80 -11.87 1.79
CA GLU A 33 -1.59 -10.96 2.62
C GLU A 33 -1.38 -9.49 2.25
N LEU A 34 -0.13 -9.06 2.01
CA LEU A 34 0.19 -7.71 1.56
C LEU A 34 -0.45 -7.40 0.21
N MET A 35 -0.41 -8.35 -0.73
CA MET A 35 -1.05 -8.20 -2.04
C MET A 35 -2.57 -8.23 -1.94
N HIS A 36 -3.16 -8.99 -1.01
CA HIS A 36 -4.58 -8.90 -0.70
C HIS A 36 -4.96 -7.49 -0.27
N ASN A 37 -4.10 -6.85 0.53
CA ASN A 37 -4.26 -5.48 1.02
C ASN A 37 -3.79 -4.40 0.01
N SER A 38 -3.62 -4.73 -1.27
CA SER A 38 -3.26 -3.75 -2.31
C SER A 38 -4.46 -3.09 -2.99
N HIS A 39 -5.69 -3.43 -2.58
CA HIS A 39 -6.93 -3.00 -3.23
C HIS A 39 -7.89 -2.40 -2.21
N GLU A 40 -8.59 -1.32 -2.57
CA GLU A 40 -9.49 -0.56 -1.68
C GLU A 40 -10.56 -1.39 -0.98
N ARG A 41 -11.03 -2.49 -1.60
CA ARG A 41 -12.00 -3.40 -0.99
C ARG A 41 -11.51 -4.04 0.31
N ASN A 42 -10.19 -4.10 0.48
CA ASN A 42 -9.50 -4.70 1.63
C ASN A 42 -8.73 -3.65 2.44
N TRP A 43 -8.82 -2.37 2.06
CA TRP A 43 -8.18 -1.30 2.79
C TRP A 43 -8.94 -0.97 4.08
N PRO A 44 -8.24 -0.46 5.10
CA PRO A 44 -8.87 -0.05 6.34
C PRO A 44 -9.82 1.14 6.10
N GLN A 45 -10.71 1.40 7.06
CA GLN A 45 -11.82 2.34 6.89
C GLN A 45 -11.36 3.73 6.45
N GLY A 46 -10.24 4.21 7.00
CA GLY A 46 -9.59 5.49 6.69
C GLY A 46 -9.06 5.62 5.25
N LEU A 47 -9.07 4.55 4.47
CA LEU A 47 -8.65 4.49 3.06
C LEU A 47 -9.71 3.94 2.11
N SER A 48 -10.83 3.44 2.64
CA SER A 48 -11.81 2.62 1.90
C SER A 48 -12.53 3.33 0.75
N SER A 49 -12.69 4.66 0.80
CA SER A 49 -13.41 5.45 -0.21
C SER A 49 -12.58 6.62 -0.74
N LEU A 50 -12.93 7.16 -1.92
CA LEU A 50 -12.28 8.36 -2.46
C LEU A 50 -12.39 9.55 -1.50
N GLU A 51 -13.57 9.75 -0.91
CA GLU A 51 -13.82 10.84 0.05
C GLU A 51 -12.92 10.69 1.28
N THR A 52 -12.88 9.50 1.88
CA THR A 52 -12.04 9.25 3.05
C THR A 52 -10.57 9.49 2.74
N ARG A 53 -10.10 9.06 1.56
CA ARG A 53 -8.72 9.28 1.11
C ARG A 53 -8.39 10.76 0.90
N GLN A 54 -9.34 11.57 0.44
CA GLN A 54 -9.15 13.02 0.31
C GLN A 54 -9.09 13.70 1.69
N ASN A 55 -10.00 13.33 2.59
CA ASN A 55 -10.04 13.86 3.95
C ASN A 55 -8.77 13.50 4.75
N ASN A 56 -8.29 12.27 4.58
CA ASN A 56 -7.11 11.75 5.27
C ASN A 56 -5.79 12.00 4.53
N ARG A 57 -5.80 12.77 3.44
CA ARG A 57 -4.60 12.99 2.61
C ARG A 57 -3.38 13.47 3.41
N ARG A 58 -3.58 14.32 4.41
CA ARG A 58 -2.50 14.84 5.27
C ARG A 58 -1.88 13.75 6.14
N GLN A 59 -2.67 12.75 6.55
CA GLN A 59 -2.17 11.62 7.34
C GLN A 59 -1.14 10.80 6.55
N TYR A 60 -1.16 10.87 5.21
CA TYR A 60 -0.29 10.03 4.39
C TYR A 60 1.19 10.41 4.51
N GLU A 61 1.47 11.65 4.93
CA GLU A 61 2.83 12.14 5.19
C GLU A 61 3.45 11.47 6.43
N ASN A 62 2.61 10.90 7.31
CA ASN A 62 3.05 10.22 8.52
C ASN A 62 3.36 8.73 8.30
N TYR A 63 3.08 8.17 7.12
CA TYR A 63 3.43 6.77 6.84
C TYR A 63 4.95 6.60 6.72
N VAL A 64 5.46 5.58 7.42
CA VAL A 64 6.76 5.01 7.15
C VAL A 64 6.62 4.01 6.00
N CYS A 65 7.14 4.37 4.84
CA CYS A 65 7.00 3.60 3.61
C CYS A 65 8.34 3.02 3.15
N LYS A 66 8.29 1.79 2.63
CA LYS A 66 9.41 1.14 1.95
C LYS A 66 9.10 1.00 0.47
N ARG A 67 9.97 1.54 -0.39
CA ARG A 67 9.78 1.49 -1.84
C ARG A 67 9.97 0.09 -2.38
N ILE A 68 9.11 -0.31 -3.32
CA ILE A 68 9.29 -1.53 -4.10
C ILE A 68 10.26 -1.21 -5.25
N PRO A 69 11.40 -1.90 -5.38
CA PRO A 69 12.41 -1.60 -6.39
C PRO A 69 11.83 -1.57 -7.81
N SER A 70 12.19 -0.54 -8.58
CA SER A 70 11.78 -0.37 -9.99
C SER A 70 10.27 -0.31 -10.22
N LYS A 71 9.47 -0.03 -9.18
CA LYS A 71 8.02 0.12 -9.26
C LYS A 71 7.56 1.46 -8.69
N GLN A 72 6.42 1.93 -9.17
CA GLN A 72 5.67 3.04 -8.57
C GLN A 72 4.74 2.47 -7.48
N ALA A 73 5.35 1.86 -6.47
CA ALA A 73 4.63 1.27 -5.36
C ALA A 73 5.46 1.26 -4.09
N VAL A 74 4.78 1.30 -2.94
CA VAL A 74 5.39 1.19 -1.62
C VAL A 74 4.69 0.11 -0.81
N VAL A 75 5.44 -0.48 0.12
CA VAL A 75 4.91 -1.28 1.22
C VAL A 75 4.88 -0.43 2.46
N VAL A 76 3.78 -0.55 3.20
CA VAL A 76 3.58 0.05 4.51
C VAL A 76 3.37 -1.09 5.49
N LEU A 77 4.37 -1.42 6.31
CA LEU A 77 4.27 -2.51 7.28
C LEU A 77 3.69 -2.00 8.59
N LEU A 78 2.81 -2.77 9.21
CA LEU A 78 2.19 -2.41 10.49
C LEU A 78 3.23 -2.21 11.59
N CYS A 79 4.26 -3.05 11.64
CA CYS A 79 5.32 -2.96 12.65
C CYS A 79 6.10 -1.63 12.59
N ASP A 80 6.22 -1.00 11.42
CA ASP A 80 6.90 0.29 11.24
C ASP A 80 5.95 1.49 11.42
N ASN A 81 4.65 1.24 11.60
CA ASN A 81 3.58 2.24 11.52
C ASN A 81 2.58 2.16 12.70
N GLN A 82 3.01 1.62 13.84
CA GLN A 82 2.16 1.50 15.04
C GLN A 82 1.74 2.85 15.64
N HIS A 83 2.39 3.95 15.24
CA HIS A 83 2.00 5.32 15.62
C HIS A 83 0.78 5.82 14.85
N LEU A 84 0.36 5.13 13.78
CA LEU A 84 -0.82 5.51 13.00
C LEU A 84 -2.10 4.97 13.64
N PRO A 85 -3.23 5.66 13.43
CA PRO A 85 -4.54 5.15 13.79
C PRO A 85 -4.84 3.77 13.17
N GLU A 86 -5.58 2.91 13.89
CA GLU A 86 -5.95 1.57 13.43
C GLU A 86 -6.81 1.60 12.14
N ASP A 87 -7.55 2.69 11.89
CA ASP A 87 -8.33 2.86 10.68
C ASP A 87 -7.48 3.27 9.46
N MET A 88 -6.18 3.50 9.63
CA MET A 88 -5.25 3.86 8.55
C MET A 88 -4.40 2.66 8.12
N ILE A 89 -4.21 1.63 8.94
CA ILE A 89 -3.34 0.50 8.60
C ILE A 89 -3.90 -0.85 9.08
N SER A 90 -3.74 -1.88 8.25
CA SER A 90 -4.15 -3.26 8.56
C SER A 90 -2.94 -4.18 8.68
N ALA A 91 -3.04 -5.23 9.50
CA ALA A 91 -2.03 -6.28 9.53
C ALA A 91 -2.06 -7.13 8.23
N PRO A 92 -0.90 -7.64 7.78
CA PRO A 92 0.46 -7.37 8.25
C PRO A 92 1.01 -6.01 7.74
N GLY A 93 0.31 -5.40 6.79
CA GLY A 93 0.61 -4.12 6.20
C GLY A 93 -0.27 -3.86 4.97
N LEU A 94 0.07 -2.83 4.21
CA LEU A 94 -0.60 -2.42 2.98
C LEU A 94 0.42 -2.31 1.83
N VAL A 95 -0.07 -2.50 0.60
CA VAL A 95 0.68 -2.14 -0.61
C VAL A 95 -0.07 -1.01 -1.30
N MET A 96 0.61 0.13 -1.47
CA MET A 96 0.04 1.27 -2.17
C MET A 96 0.73 1.43 -3.52
N ILE A 97 -0.06 1.45 -4.59
CA ILE A 97 0.40 1.54 -5.98
C ILE A 97 0.01 2.91 -6.54
N PHE A 98 0.88 3.51 -7.34
CA PHE A 98 0.72 4.86 -7.87
C PHE A 98 0.97 4.85 -9.37
N ALA A 99 0.27 5.71 -10.11
CA ALA A 99 0.52 5.91 -11.53
C ALA A 99 1.86 6.62 -11.80
N HIS A 100 2.25 7.55 -10.92
CA HIS A 100 3.47 8.34 -10.99
C HIS A 100 3.77 8.96 -9.61
N GLY A 101 4.93 9.62 -9.44
CA GLY A 101 5.19 10.51 -8.30
C GLY A 101 5.66 9.83 -7.02
N ILE A 102 6.17 8.59 -7.09
CA ILE A 102 7.13 8.08 -6.11
C ILE A 102 8.53 8.40 -6.64
N GLU A 103 9.16 9.42 -6.05
CA GLU A 103 10.57 9.76 -6.24
C GLU A 103 11.45 9.05 -5.23
#